data_AF-A0A7S3P6Y8-F1
#
_entry.id   AF-A0A7S3P6Y8-F1
#
_cell.length_a   1.000
_cell.length_b   1.000
_cell.length_c   1.000
_cell.angle_alpha   90.00
_cell.angle_beta   90.00
_cell.angle_gamma   90.00
#
_symmetry.space_group_name_H-M   'P 1'
#
loop_
_entity.id
_entity.type
_entity.pdbx_description
1 polymer ?
#
loop_
_entity_poly.entity_id
_entity_poly.type
_entity_poly.pdbx_seq_one_letter_code
_entity_poly.pdbx_strand_id
1 'polypeptide(L)'
;MNREIQLMLVPEPGKPAQALATLRVVDPSPTASKVWEEVHKHSKTVVLEGYTRDAWAWKPGATAWTSLVVESRDGKKKLPGFNKYLKDRQKCAYGRFLLGGTTGIWVVSYVQKPTGHEDRMESRICLDLTKIPGCTLSAAPPKATRAPPPPTAATAAGAPVRKRSGAGLLGKLVGAQKKTNSHVAVAKAPRPVAVAPEATTTGGIPVEQKTAVNVLAEFRNEMEQKMMDFDISAESEFKVPLSLSKYTAGLSEADLPKVTMEILKYMVYEAAEEVNEEWISHKEPSEFMDEVTIVVYKEGCAPPEVLEEMNKAELPEEAKAQQRALQNERQRQISAAERKRDQELELGAHSAFADDEDDGVAALNANKRDRRTLEDYEREKKKSRSS
;
A
#
# COMPACT_ATOMS: atom_id res chain seq x y z
N MET A 1 -13.21 -0.36 33.56
CA MET A 1 -13.19 0.28 32.23
C MET A 1 -12.82 -0.78 31.20
N ASN A 2 -13.79 -1.33 30.46
CA ASN A 2 -13.58 -2.40 29.45
C ASN A 2 -13.61 -1.86 28.01
N ARG A 3 -13.24 -0.59 27.80
CA ARG A 3 -13.27 0.02 26.47
C ARG A 3 -11.95 -0.29 25.76
N GLU A 4 -12.07 -0.93 24.61
CA GLU A 4 -10.92 -1.34 23.79
C GLU A 4 -10.79 -0.46 22.55
N ILE A 5 -9.55 -0.26 22.11
CA ILE A 5 -9.21 0.44 20.87
C ILE A 5 -8.36 -0.50 20.02
N GLN A 6 -8.69 -0.64 18.74
CA GLN A 6 -7.88 -1.42 17.82
C GLN A 6 -6.73 -0.54 17.29
N LEU A 7 -5.50 -0.94 17.55
CA LEU A 7 -4.32 -0.31 16.97
C LEU A 7 -3.97 -1.03 15.67
N MET A 8 -3.93 -0.27 14.58
CA MET A 8 -3.57 -0.75 13.25
C MET A 8 -2.24 -0.14 12.84
N LEU A 9 -1.51 -0.83 11.98
CA LEU A 9 -0.25 -0.37 11.41
C LEU A 9 -0.32 -0.46 9.89
N VAL A 10 0.18 0.54 9.18
CA VAL A 10 0.44 0.44 7.73
C VAL A 10 1.84 -0.13 7.56
N PRO A 11 2.00 -1.44 7.26
CA PRO A 11 3.32 -2.07 7.23
C PRO A 11 4.14 -1.57 6.05
N GLU A 12 3.45 -1.37 4.93
CA GLU A 12 3.99 -0.84 3.71
C GLU A 12 3.04 0.25 3.22
N PRO A 13 3.60 1.32 2.69
CA PRO A 13 2.80 2.40 2.16
C PRO A 13 2.00 2.01 0.92
N GLY A 14 0.76 2.48 0.86
CA GLY A 14 -0.19 2.07 -0.17
C GLY A 14 -0.79 0.67 0.06
N LYS A 15 -0.30 -0.11 1.04
CA LYS A 15 -0.97 -1.34 1.50
C LYS A 15 -2.06 -1.01 2.53
N PRO A 16 -3.08 -1.87 2.66
CA PRO A 16 -4.08 -1.71 3.70
C PRO A 16 -3.46 -1.83 5.09
N ALA A 17 -3.98 -1.04 6.03
CA ALA A 17 -3.59 -1.13 7.43
C ALA A 17 -3.92 -2.53 7.99
N GLN A 18 -2.99 -3.09 8.76
CA GLN A 18 -3.11 -4.40 9.40
C GLN A 18 -3.27 -4.25 10.92
N ALA A 19 -3.99 -5.18 11.54
CA ALA A 19 -4.18 -5.18 12.99
C ALA A 19 -2.87 -5.50 13.71
N LEU A 20 -2.41 -4.55 14.53
CA LEU A 20 -1.26 -4.68 15.40
C LEU A 20 -1.67 -5.27 16.76
N ALA A 21 -2.63 -4.64 17.44
CA ALA A 21 -3.11 -5.09 18.74
C ALA A 21 -4.52 -4.55 19.07
N THR A 22 -5.29 -5.27 19.88
CA THR A 22 -6.48 -4.72 20.56
C THR A 22 -6.07 -4.26 21.95
N LEU A 23 -6.17 -2.97 22.21
CA LEU A 23 -5.59 -2.32 23.37
C LEU A 23 -6.64 -1.95 24.41
N ARG A 24 -6.24 -2.05 25.69
CA ARG A 24 -6.93 -1.41 26.82
C ARG A 24 -5.97 -0.50 27.58
N VAL A 25 -6.49 0.57 28.20
CA VAL A 25 -5.73 1.34 29.17
C VAL A 25 -5.59 0.57 30.48
N VAL A 26 -4.39 0.51 31.04
CA VAL A 26 -4.10 -0.07 32.36
C VAL A 26 -3.55 0.96 33.35
N ASP A 27 -3.37 2.20 32.90
CA ASP A 27 -2.92 3.31 33.72
C ASP A 27 -4.01 3.72 34.75
N PRO A 28 -3.71 3.78 36.06
CA PRO A 28 -4.66 4.20 37.07
C PRO A 28 -4.94 5.72 37.07
N SER A 29 -4.19 6.51 36.29
CA SER A 29 -4.34 7.96 36.23
C SER A 29 -5.74 8.39 35.75
N PRO A 30 -6.45 9.26 36.49
CA PRO A 30 -7.71 9.84 36.04
C PRO A 30 -7.58 10.60 34.72
N THR A 31 -6.42 11.24 34.49
CA THR A 31 -6.13 11.95 33.24
C THR A 31 -6.02 10.99 32.08
N ALA A 32 -5.29 9.88 32.25
CA ALA A 32 -5.18 8.84 31.23
C ALA A 32 -6.54 8.22 30.90
N SER A 33 -7.37 7.98 31.92
CA SER A 33 -8.73 7.46 31.75
C SER A 33 -9.63 8.42 30.95
N LYS A 34 -9.61 9.73 31.26
CA LYS A 34 -10.38 10.74 30.52
C LYS A 34 -9.95 10.84 29.07
N VAL A 35 -8.64 10.86 28.81
CA VAL A 35 -8.10 10.88 27.45
C VAL A 35 -8.49 9.62 26.70
N TRP A 36 -8.38 8.45 27.33
CA TRP A 36 -8.81 7.18 26.73
C TRP A 36 -10.29 7.18 26.34
N GLU A 37 -11.15 7.68 27.23
CA GLU A 37 -12.59 7.79 26.96
C GLU A 37 -12.88 8.73 25.80
N GLU A 38 -12.19 9.87 25.73
CA GLU A 38 -12.37 10.83 24.64
C GLU A 38 -11.91 10.26 23.30
N VAL A 39 -10.77 9.56 23.28
CA VAL A 39 -10.31 8.85 22.08
C VAL A 39 -11.32 7.78 21.69
N HIS A 40 -11.76 6.92 22.62
CA HIS A 40 -12.69 5.82 22.33
C HIS A 40 -14.06 6.31 21.83
N LYS A 41 -14.54 7.45 22.35
CA LYS A 41 -15.79 8.09 21.93
C LYS A 41 -15.76 8.50 20.45
N HIS A 42 -14.61 8.95 19.97
CA HIS A 42 -14.45 9.45 18.60
C HIS A 42 -13.82 8.44 17.64
N SER A 43 -13.04 7.49 18.16
CA SER A 43 -12.37 6.48 17.37
C SER A 43 -12.25 5.16 18.10
N LYS A 44 -12.79 4.10 17.48
CA LYS A 44 -12.58 2.71 17.91
C LYS A 44 -11.28 2.11 17.37
N THR A 45 -10.68 2.78 16.38
CA THR A 45 -9.54 2.26 15.63
C THR A 45 -8.54 3.39 15.38
N VAL A 46 -7.31 3.23 15.84
CA VAL A 46 -6.22 4.17 15.58
C VAL A 46 -5.28 3.52 14.59
N VAL A 47 -5.05 4.17 13.45
CA VAL A 47 -4.10 3.71 12.44
C VAL A 47 -2.79 4.46 12.62
N LEU A 48 -1.72 3.71 12.94
CA LEU A 48 -0.36 4.21 12.88
C LEU A 48 0.02 4.37 11.41
N GLU A 49 0.04 5.62 10.97
CA GLU A 49 0.17 6.02 9.58
C GLU A 49 1.63 6.19 9.14
N GLY A 50 2.55 6.32 10.10
CA GLY A 50 3.96 6.49 9.79
C GLY A 50 4.88 6.44 11.01
N TYR A 51 6.16 6.68 10.72
CA TYR A 51 7.22 6.74 11.71
C TYR A 51 7.92 8.11 11.64
N THR A 52 8.49 8.54 12.76
CA THR A 52 9.27 9.79 12.83
C THR A 52 10.43 9.65 13.81
N ARG A 53 11.49 10.42 13.59
CA ARG A 53 12.61 10.61 14.54
C ARG A 53 12.56 11.98 15.22
N ASP A 54 11.54 12.78 14.92
CA ASP A 54 11.46 14.14 15.39
C ASP A 54 11.38 14.20 16.92
N ALA A 55 12.02 15.22 17.48
CA ALA A 55 12.12 15.42 18.93
C ALA A 55 10.74 15.49 19.60
N TRP A 56 9.73 16.03 18.92
CA TRP A 56 8.38 16.16 19.47
C TRP A 56 7.73 14.81 19.82
N ALA A 57 8.14 13.72 19.16
CA ALA A 57 7.57 12.39 19.37
C ALA A 57 8.22 11.61 20.53
N TRP A 58 9.55 11.59 20.60
CA TRP A 58 10.28 10.85 21.64
C TRP A 58 10.62 11.68 22.87
N LYS A 59 10.81 12.99 22.72
CA LYS A 59 11.10 13.96 23.80
C LYS A 59 10.02 15.06 23.88
N PRO A 60 8.77 14.69 24.15
CA PRO A 60 7.67 15.65 24.23
C PRO A 60 7.89 16.66 25.36
N GLY A 61 7.53 17.92 25.11
CA GLY A 61 7.38 18.92 26.17
C GLY A 61 6.28 18.55 27.16
N ALA A 62 6.36 19.06 28.40
CA ALA A 62 5.53 18.61 29.51
C ALA A 62 4.02 18.94 29.39
N THR A 63 3.63 19.89 28.53
CA THR A 63 2.31 20.54 28.65
C THR A 63 1.23 20.02 27.71
N ALA A 64 1.57 19.35 26.61
CA ALA A 64 0.60 18.93 25.59
C ALA A 64 0.26 17.43 25.59
N TRP A 65 1.04 16.62 26.31
CA TRP A 65 1.02 15.17 26.18
C TRP A 65 0.45 14.49 27.41
N THR A 66 -0.41 13.49 27.18
CA THR A 66 -0.82 12.54 28.20
C THR A 66 -0.14 11.21 27.92
N SER A 67 0.78 10.79 28.80
CA SER A 67 1.29 9.42 28.81
C SER A 67 0.23 8.48 29.38
N LEU A 68 0.13 7.29 28.79
CA LEU A 68 -0.68 6.20 29.31
C LEU A 68 -0.06 4.86 28.95
N VAL A 69 -0.22 3.89 29.84
CA VAL A 69 0.17 2.50 29.59
C VAL A 69 -1.02 1.75 29.02
N VAL A 70 -0.83 1.13 27.86
CA VAL A 70 -1.79 0.22 27.24
C VAL A 70 -1.33 -1.23 27.38
N GLU A 71 -2.27 -2.16 27.35
CA GLU A 71 -2.03 -3.60 27.34
C GLU A 71 -2.78 -4.26 26.18
N SER A 72 -2.12 -5.19 25.48
CA SER A 72 -2.79 -6.01 24.45
C SER A 72 -3.73 -7.03 25.07
N ARG A 73 -4.91 -7.21 24.45
CA ARG A 73 -5.91 -8.23 24.79
C ARG A 73 -6.12 -9.28 23.72
N ASP A 74 -5.46 -9.15 22.57
CA ASP A 74 -5.71 -10.03 21.42
C ASP A 74 -4.97 -11.38 21.49
N GLY A 75 -4.07 -11.56 22.46
CA GLY A 75 -3.27 -12.78 22.63
C GLY A 75 -2.21 -13.01 21.55
N LYS A 76 -2.04 -12.09 20.59
CA LYS A 76 -1.14 -12.27 19.43
C LYS A 76 0.31 -11.96 19.74
N LYS A 77 0.60 -11.36 20.91
CA LYS A 77 1.95 -11.00 21.38
C LYS A 77 2.80 -10.25 20.34
N LYS A 78 2.17 -9.36 19.55
CA LYS A 78 2.87 -8.54 18.54
C LYS A 78 3.57 -7.33 19.14
N LEU A 79 3.11 -6.82 20.29
CA LEU A 79 3.66 -5.62 20.93
C LEU A 79 5.15 -5.74 21.31
N PRO A 80 5.65 -6.86 21.87
CA PRO A 80 7.07 -7.02 22.15
C PRO A 80 7.95 -6.85 20.90
N GLY A 81 7.59 -7.52 19.79
CA GLY A 81 8.30 -7.40 18.52
C GLY A 81 8.25 -5.99 17.96
N PHE A 82 7.08 -5.33 18.04
CA PHE A 82 6.90 -3.95 17.61
C PHE A 82 7.73 -2.96 18.45
N ASN A 83 7.74 -3.09 19.78
CA ASN A 83 8.55 -2.25 20.67
C ASN A 83 10.04 -2.45 20.44
N LYS A 84 10.49 -3.71 20.26
CA LYS A 84 11.87 -4.04 19.89
C LYS A 84 12.24 -3.36 18.58
N TYR A 85 11.37 -3.45 17.57
CA TYR A 85 11.56 -2.79 16.28
C TYR A 85 11.73 -1.27 16.42
N LEU A 86 10.86 -0.59 17.17
CA LEU A 86 10.99 0.85 17.41
C LEU A 86 12.31 1.20 18.10
N LYS A 87 12.69 0.42 19.13
CA LYS A 87 13.92 0.59 19.91
C LYS A 87 15.17 0.42 19.05
N ASP A 88 15.26 -0.67 18.29
CA ASP A 88 16.41 -0.99 17.45
C ASP A 88 16.65 0.10 16.37
N ARG A 89 15.58 0.74 15.89
CA ARG A 89 15.64 1.77 14.85
C ARG A 89 15.67 3.21 15.37
N GLN A 90 15.48 3.40 16.67
CA GLN A 90 15.32 4.70 17.33
C GLN A 90 14.26 5.59 16.64
N LYS A 91 13.10 5.00 16.30
CA LYS A 91 11.98 5.69 15.63
C LYS A 91 10.70 5.60 16.46
N CYS A 92 9.87 6.65 16.45
CA CYS A 92 8.52 6.61 17.02
C CYS A 92 7.52 6.26 15.94
N ALA A 93 6.46 5.52 16.27
CA ALA A 93 5.29 5.40 15.41
C ALA A 93 4.24 6.42 15.82
N TYR A 94 3.50 6.95 14.85
CA TYR A 94 2.40 7.88 15.13
C TYR A 94 1.18 7.60 14.27
N GLY A 95 0.01 8.02 14.77
CA GLY A 95 -1.25 7.95 14.06
C GLY A 95 -2.16 9.11 14.44
N ARG A 96 -2.69 9.82 13.44
CA ARG A 96 -3.70 10.86 13.63
C ARG A 96 -5.11 10.28 13.77
N PHE A 97 -5.95 10.97 14.53
CA PHE A 97 -7.37 10.64 14.65
C PHE A 97 -8.20 11.93 14.82
N LEU A 98 -9.47 11.89 14.44
CA LEU A 98 -10.36 13.05 14.48
C LEU A 98 -11.16 13.10 15.79
N LEU A 99 -11.23 14.27 16.41
CA LEU A 99 -11.91 14.58 17.67
C LEU A 99 -12.87 15.76 17.46
N GLY A 100 -14.07 15.49 16.95
CA GLY A 100 -15.12 16.51 16.86
C GLY A 100 -14.73 17.81 16.13
N GLY A 101 -13.75 17.76 15.22
CA GLY A 101 -13.24 18.92 14.47
C GLY A 101 -11.76 19.24 14.71
N THR A 102 -11.15 18.72 15.78
CA THR A 102 -9.69 18.79 15.98
C THR A 102 -9.02 17.48 15.58
N THR A 103 -7.74 17.55 15.25
CA THR A 103 -6.93 16.36 14.98
C THR A 103 -6.10 16.03 16.20
N GLY A 104 -6.35 14.88 16.80
CA GLY A 104 -5.49 14.30 17.82
C GLY A 104 -4.38 13.45 17.19
N ILE A 105 -3.36 13.16 17.98
CA ILE A 105 -2.27 12.27 17.60
C ILE A 105 -1.98 11.27 18.71
N TRP A 106 -1.76 10.04 18.28
CA TRP A 106 -1.28 8.93 19.09
C TRP A 106 0.18 8.68 18.72
N VAL A 107 1.05 8.56 19.71
CA VAL A 107 2.47 8.28 19.52
C VAL A 107 2.90 7.09 20.37
N VAL A 108 3.64 6.17 19.75
CA VAL A 108 4.40 5.14 20.43
C VAL A 108 5.89 5.46 20.28
N SER A 109 6.53 5.84 21.38
CA SER A 109 7.93 6.22 21.41
C SER A 109 8.85 5.00 21.44
N TYR A 110 10.01 5.03 20.78
CA TYR A 110 11.03 3.99 20.97
C TYR A 110 11.64 3.99 22.37
N VAL A 111 11.60 5.14 23.05
CA VAL A 111 11.94 5.27 24.46
C VAL A 111 10.75 4.79 25.27
N GLN A 112 10.72 3.49 25.56
CA GLN A 112 9.71 2.82 26.38
C GLN A 112 10.21 2.68 27.82
N LYS A 113 9.37 3.04 28.80
CA LYS A 113 9.65 2.69 30.20
C LYS A 113 9.36 1.21 30.45
N PRO A 114 10.13 0.53 31.33
CA PRO A 114 9.78 -0.82 31.76
C PRO A 114 8.39 -0.85 32.40
N THR A 115 7.48 -1.64 31.84
CA THR A 115 6.08 -1.76 32.28
C THR A 115 5.83 -3.00 33.15
N GLY A 116 6.84 -3.87 33.30
CA GLY A 116 6.75 -5.14 34.03
C GLY A 116 5.99 -6.26 33.31
N HIS A 117 5.42 -5.99 32.14
CA HIS A 117 4.72 -6.98 31.30
C HIS A 117 5.03 -6.75 29.83
N GLU A 118 5.36 -7.82 29.10
CA GLU A 118 5.72 -7.76 27.68
C GLU A 118 4.54 -7.32 26.80
N ASP A 119 3.30 -7.61 27.22
CA ASP A 119 2.08 -7.19 26.52
C ASP A 119 1.70 -5.73 26.78
N ARG A 120 2.54 -4.95 27.49
CA ARG A 120 2.29 -3.55 27.80
C ARG A 120 3.23 -2.62 27.05
N MET A 121 2.71 -1.44 26.71
CA MET A 121 3.42 -0.42 25.97
C MET A 121 3.02 0.96 26.49
N GLU A 122 4.00 1.86 26.64
CA GLU A 122 3.74 3.27 26.90
C GLU A 122 3.35 3.95 25.58
N SER A 123 2.18 4.58 25.57
CA SER A 123 1.71 5.43 24.49
C SER A 123 1.56 6.86 25.00
N ARG A 124 1.65 7.82 24.09
CA ARG A 124 1.43 9.24 24.38
C ARG A 124 0.37 9.77 23.45
N ILE A 125 -0.57 10.51 24.01
CA ILE A 125 -1.69 11.07 23.26
C ILE A 125 -1.72 12.57 23.46
N CYS A 126 -1.91 13.30 22.37
CA CYS A 126 -2.28 14.70 22.38
C CYS A 126 -3.61 14.85 21.64
N LEU A 127 -4.61 15.47 22.28
CA LEU A 127 -5.95 15.65 21.71
C LEU A 127 -6.03 16.79 20.67
N ASP A 128 -4.94 17.54 20.51
CA ASP A 128 -4.87 18.69 19.63
C ASP A 128 -3.45 18.85 19.09
N LEU A 129 -3.25 18.41 17.84
CA LEU A 129 -1.97 18.43 17.14
C LEU A 129 -1.34 19.83 17.14
N THR A 130 -2.16 20.90 17.10
CA THR A 130 -1.68 22.29 17.04
C THR A 130 -0.95 22.73 18.31
N LYS A 131 -1.16 22.00 19.42
CA LYS A 131 -0.52 22.29 20.71
C LYS A 131 0.86 21.65 20.86
N ILE A 132 1.34 20.91 19.86
CA ILE A 132 2.63 20.20 19.93
C ILE A 132 3.72 21.10 19.34
N PRO A 133 4.64 21.65 20.17
CA PRO A 133 5.69 22.52 19.68
C PRO A 133 6.64 21.75 18.73
N GLY A 134 6.91 22.35 17.56
CA GLY A 134 7.82 21.76 16.57
C GLY A 134 7.25 20.53 15.84
N CYS A 135 5.94 20.25 15.96
CA CYS A 135 5.31 19.22 15.15
C CYS A 135 5.21 19.67 13.70
N THR A 136 5.85 18.92 12.81
CA THR A 136 5.88 19.17 11.36
C THR A 136 4.69 18.56 10.62
N LEU A 137 3.82 17.84 11.34
CA LEU A 137 2.66 17.19 10.74
C LEU A 137 1.54 18.19 10.46
N SER A 138 0.97 18.11 9.26
CA SER A 138 -0.24 18.87 8.94
C SER A 138 -1.42 18.39 9.79
N ALA A 139 -2.25 19.35 10.20
CA ALA A 139 -3.48 19.09 10.95
C ALA A 139 -4.50 18.25 10.18
N ALA A 140 -4.43 18.18 8.85
CA ALA A 140 -5.35 17.35 8.09
C ALA A 140 -4.91 15.88 8.11
N PRO A 141 -5.71 14.93 8.67
CA PRO A 141 -5.42 13.51 8.49
C PRO A 141 -5.42 13.16 6.99
N PRO A 142 -4.70 12.10 6.56
CA PRO A 142 -4.76 11.69 5.17
C PRO A 142 -6.22 11.36 4.87
N LYS A 143 -6.76 11.90 3.77
CA LYS A 143 -8.08 11.46 3.28
C LYS A 143 -7.97 9.94 3.13
N ALA A 144 -8.71 9.19 3.95
CA ALA A 144 -8.76 7.75 3.85
C ALA A 144 -8.99 7.40 2.38
N THR A 145 -8.01 6.73 1.75
CA THR A 145 -8.16 6.20 0.41
C THR A 145 -9.35 5.29 0.43
N ARG A 146 -10.48 5.82 -0.04
CA ARG A 146 -11.77 5.16 -0.08
C ARG A 146 -11.55 3.87 -0.84
N ALA A 147 -11.73 2.73 -0.18
CA ALA A 147 -11.68 1.43 -0.86
C ALA A 147 -12.59 1.49 -2.10
N PRO A 148 -12.15 1.00 -3.26
CA PRO A 148 -12.99 1.00 -4.45
C PRO A 148 -14.29 0.24 -4.15
N PRO A 149 -15.46 0.73 -4.64
CA PRO A 149 -16.71 0.01 -4.44
C PRO A 149 -16.61 -1.39 -5.05
N PRO A 150 -17.24 -2.41 -4.45
CA PRO A 150 -17.27 -3.75 -5.01
C PRO A 150 -17.85 -3.71 -6.43
N PRO A 151 -17.27 -4.45 -7.40
CA PRO A 151 -17.76 -4.45 -8.77
C PRO A 151 -19.19 -5.00 -8.77
N THR A 152 -20.13 -4.14 -9.15
CA THR A 152 -21.53 -4.49 -9.34
C THR A 152 -21.62 -5.32 -10.62
N ALA A 153 -22.07 -6.57 -10.49
CA ALA A 153 -22.33 -7.45 -11.62
C ALA A 153 -23.56 -6.95 -12.41
N ALA A 154 -23.39 -6.62 -13.70
CA ALA A 154 -24.48 -6.60 -14.67
C ALA A 154 -23.98 -6.65 -16.12
N THR A 155 -24.17 -7.83 -16.70
CA THR A 155 -24.77 -8.08 -18.02
C THR A 155 -24.02 -7.69 -19.30
N ALA A 156 -23.61 -8.74 -20.01
CA ALA A 156 -23.22 -8.74 -21.40
C ALA A 156 -24.41 -8.56 -22.35
N ALA A 157 -24.17 -7.86 -23.46
CA ALA A 157 -24.91 -7.95 -24.72
C ALA A 157 -23.94 -7.65 -25.87
N GLY A 158 -24.10 -8.37 -26.99
CA GLY A 158 -23.04 -8.70 -27.94
C GLY A 158 -22.88 -7.85 -29.21
N ALA A 159 -21.66 -7.96 -29.76
CA ALA A 159 -21.25 -8.07 -31.18
C ALA A 159 -21.50 -6.87 -32.16
N PRO A 160 -20.80 -6.79 -33.34
CA PRO A 160 -19.87 -7.75 -33.95
C PRO A 160 -18.52 -7.21 -34.49
N VAL A 161 -17.72 -8.19 -34.90
CA VAL A 161 -16.39 -8.21 -35.54
C VAL A 161 -16.33 -7.53 -36.92
N ARG A 162 -15.20 -6.86 -37.22
CA ARG A 162 -14.70 -6.67 -38.60
C ARG A 162 -13.21 -7.04 -38.70
N LYS A 163 -12.90 -7.93 -39.65
CA LYS A 163 -11.56 -8.36 -40.08
C LYS A 163 -11.14 -7.62 -41.37
N ARG A 164 -9.85 -7.28 -41.46
CA ARG A 164 -8.92 -7.14 -42.62
C ARG A 164 -7.99 -5.93 -42.37
N SER A 165 -6.70 -5.90 -42.68
CA SER A 165 -5.67 -6.89 -43.04
C SER A 165 -4.35 -6.10 -43.13
N GLY A 166 -3.25 -6.64 -42.60
CA GLY A 166 -1.87 -6.48 -43.05
C GLY A 166 -1.28 -5.09 -43.35
N ALA A 167 -0.36 -4.63 -42.48
CA ALA A 167 0.94 -4.07 -42.88
C ALA A 167 1.82 -3.75 -41.64
N GLY A 168 2.91 -4.50 -41.47
CA GLY A 168 4.19 -4.12 -40.86
C GLY A 168 4.22 -3.34 -39.53
N LEU A 169 4.40 -4.07 -38.41
CA LEU A 169 4.56 -3.50 -37.06
C LEU A 169 6.03 -3.22 -36.66
N LEU A 170 7.03 -3.49 -37.52
CA LEU A 170 8.45 -3.28 -37.19
C LEU A 170 9.03 -1.92 -37.61
N GLY A 171 8.22 -1.01 -38.17
CA GLY A 171 8.69 0.28 -38.68
C GLY A 171 8.30 1.52 -37.87
N LYS A 172 7.62 1.38 -36.72
CA LYS A 172 7.01 2.53 -36.01
C LYS A 172 7.37 2.72 -34.54
N LEU A 173 8.33 1.96 -33.98
CA LEU A 173 8.82 2.21 -32.62
C LEU A 173 10.16 2.97 -32.53
N VAL A 174 10.85 3.22 -33.65
CA VAL A 174 12.10 4.02 -33.68
C VAL A 174 11.84 5.49 -34.04
N GLY A 175 10.58 5.88 -34.29
CA GLY A 175 10.20 7.25 -34.67
C GLY A 175 9.51 8.08 -33.58
N ALA A 176 9.12 7.48 -32.46
CA ALA A 176 8.37 8.16 -31.40
C ALA A 176 9.27 8.82 -30.33
N GLN A 177 10.56 8.45 -30.28
CA GLN A 177 11.57 9.02 -29.37
C GLN A 177 12.19 10.34 -29.87
N LYS A 178 11.62 10.97 -30.91
CA LYS A 178 12.03 12.29 -31.43
C LYS A 178 11.01 13.42 -31.22
N LYS A 179 9.90 13.19 -30.50
CA LYS A 179 8.84 14.20 -30.28
C LYS A 179 8.70 14.73 -28.85
N THR A 180 9.66 14.45 -27.97
CA THR A 180 9.78 15.13 -26.66
C THR A 180 11.02 16.02 -26.55
N ASN A 181 11.85 16.11 -27.60
CA ASN A 181 12.97 17.08 -27.66
C ASN A 181 12.56 18.48 -28.18
N SER A 182 11.28 18.72 -28.49
CA SER A 182 10.79 20.01 -28.99
C SER A 182 10.15 20.90 -27.91
N HIS A 183 10.16 20.51 -26.63
CA HIS A 183 9.62 21.34 -25.54
C HIS A 183 10.66 21.81 -24.50
N VAL A 184 11.95 21.52 -24.71
CA VAL A 184 13.05 22.00 -23.83
C VAL A 184 13.98 23.00 -24.52
N ALA A 185 13.75 23.33 -25.80
CA ALA A 185 14.62 24.21 -26.57
C ALA A 185 14.01 25.60 -26.86
N VAL A 186 13.50 26.33 -25.86
CA VAL A 186 13.31 27.80 -25.98
C VAL A 186 13.48 28.46 -24.61
N ALA A 187 14.73 28.81 -24.27
CA ALA A 187 15.06 29.97 -23.45
C ALA A 187 16.57 30.25 -23.55
N LYS A 188 17.05 30.56 -24.76
CA LYS A 188 18.34 31.21 -24.95
C LYS A 188 18.06 32.70 -25.13
N ALA A 189 18.27 33.48 -24.07
CA ALA A 189 18.26 34.93 -24.10
C ALA A 189 19.57 35.45 -23.48
N PRO A 190 20.04 36.64 -23.91
CA PRO A 190 21.45 36.97 -23.98
C PRO A 190 22.01 37.52 -22.66
N ARG A 191 23.34 37.43 -22.55
CA ARG A 191 24.19 38.04 -21.54
C ARG A 191 23.91 39.56 -21.45
N PRO A 192 23.53 40.11 -20.28
CA PRO A 192 23.62 41.55 -20.05
C PRO A 192 25.05 41.90 -19.61
N VAL A 193 25.58 42.93 -20.25
CA VAL A 193 26.82 43.61 -19.88
C VAL A 193 26.62 44.31 -18.53
N ALA A 194 27.68 44.31 -17.73
CA ALA A 194 27.76 44.87 -16.40
C ALA A 194 27.34 46.34 -16.33
N VAL A 195 26.48 46.66 -15.36
CA VAL A 195 26.42 47.97 -14.69
C VAL A 195 26.19 47.70 -13.21
N ALA A 196 27.05 48.26 -12.36
CA ALA A 196 26.91 48.35 -10.91
C ALA A 196 26.93 49.84 -10.53
N PRO A 197 26.65 50.22 -9.27
CA PRO A 197 25.57 49.80 -8.38
C PRO A 197 24.81 51.02 -7.81
N GLU A 198 23.58 50.85 -7.33
CA GLU A 198 23.03 51.76 -6.31
C GLU A 198 22.46 50.97 -5.15
N ALA A 199 22.92 51.36 -3.96
CA ALA A 199 22.68 50.72 -2.69
C ALA A 199 21.33 51.13 -2.11
N THR A 200 20.58 50.17 -1.56
CA THR A 200 19.75 50.44 -0.38
C THR A 200 19.70 49.21 0.51
N THR A 201 20.08 49.47 1.76
CA THR A 201 20.17 48.63 2.96
C THR A 201 18.90 47.84 3.30
N THR A 202 19.03 46.55 3.61
CA THR A 202 18.70 45.96 4.94
C THR A 202 19.24 44.53 4.99
N GLY A 203 20.06 44.25 6.01
CA GLY A 203 20.77 42.99 6.18
C GLY A 203 19.85 41.85 6.57
N GLY A 204 19.62 40.94 5.63
CA GLY A 204 19.38 39.53 5.89
C GLY A 204 20.35 38.77 5.00
N ILE A 205 21.15 37.87 5.57
CA ILE A 205 21.91 36.91 4.77
C ILE A 205 20.86 36.16 3.93
N PRO A 206 20.90 36.21 2.59
CA PRO A 206 19.99 35.40 1.80
C PRO A 206 20.32 33.95 2.12
N VAL A 207 19.45 33.30 2.89
CA VAL A 207 19.48 31.85 3.03
C VAL A 207 19.19 31.33 1.63
N GLU A 208 20.23 30.86 0.96
CA GLU A 208 20.14 30.29 -0.38
C GLU A 208 19.18 29.10 -0.29
N GLN A 209 17.92 29.33 -0.68
CA GLN A 209 16.90 28.31 -0.58
C GLN A 209 17.27 27.20 -1.55
N LYS A 210 17.51 26.01 -1.01
CA LYS A 210 17.80 24.83 -1.82
C LYS A 210 16.58 24.55 -2.69
N THR A 211 16.78 24.50 -4.00
CA THR A 211 15.71 24.18 -4.96
C THR A 211 15.73 22.68 -5.28
N ALA A 212 14.59 22.13 -5.70
CA ALA A 212 14.52 20.73 -6.15
C ALA A 212 15.50 20.44 -7.29
N VAL A 213 15.70 21.38 -8.20
CA VAL A 213 16.63 21.24 -9.34
C VAL A 213 18.06 21.08 -8.84
N ASN A 214 18.49 21.89 -7.86
CA ASN A 214 19.84 21.80 -7.30
C ASN A 214 20.03 20.47 -6.56
N VAL A 215 19.04 20.02 -5.77
CA VAL A 215 19.10 18.71 -5.10
C VAL A 215 19.28 17.56 -6.09
N LEU A 216 18.49 17.55 -7.17
CA LEU A 216 18.56 16.48 -8.15
C LEU A 216 19.87 16.52 -8.94
N ALA A 217 20.37 17.70 -9.30
CA ALA A 217 21.66 17.84 -9.97
C ALA A 217 22.84 17.39 -9.08
N GLU A 218 22.86 17.79 -7.81
CA GLU A 218 23.85 17.33 -6.82
C GLU A 218 23.81 15.81 -6.68
N PHE A 219 22.60 15.24 -6.55
CA PHE A 219 22.42 13.80 -6.41
C PHE A 219 22.89 13.03 -7.65
N ARG A 220 22.59 13.53 -8.86
CA ARG A 220 23.08 12.93 -10.12
C ARG A 220 24.59 12.84 -10.13
N ASN A 221 25.27 13.96 -9.88
CA ASN A 221 26.72 14.04 -9.90
C ASN A 221 27.34 13.14 -8.81
N GLU A 222 26.71 13.07 -7.62
CA GLU A 222 27.12 12.17 -6.54
C GLU A 222 27.03 10.70 -6.98
N MET A 223 25.94 10.31 -7.66
CA MET A 223 25.76 8.93 -8.12
C MET A 223 26.70 8.58 -9.26
N GLU A 224 26.88 9.45 -10.25
CA GLU A 224 27.83 9.26 -11.35
C GLU A 224 29.25 9.02 -10.82
N GLN A 225 29.72 9.89 -9.91
CA GLN A 225 31.04 9.73 -9.30
C GLN A 225 31.15 8.40 -8.55
N LYS A 226 30.14 8.03 -7.76
CA LYS A 226 30.12 6.76 -7.01
C LYS A 226 30.13 5.54 -7.93
N MET A 227 29.43 5.59 -9.06
CA MET A 227 29.42 4.49 -10.03
C MET A 227 30.79 4.37 -10.72
N MET A 228 31.44 5.48 -11.07
CA MET A 228 32.82 5.46 -11.59
C MET A 228 33.82 4.92 -10.56
N ASP A 229 33.70 5.33 -9.29
CA ASP A 229 34.55 4.83 -8.21
C ASP A 229 34.33 3.31 -8.01
N PHE A 230 33.07 2.86 -8.09
CA PHE A 230 32.71 1.45 -8.01
C PHE A 230 33.25 0.64 -9.19
N ASP A 231 33.27 1.20 -10.41
CA ASP A 231 33.81 0.52 -11.60
C ASP A 231 35.27 0.10 -11.40
N ILE A 232 36.07 1.00 -10.85
CA ILE A 232 37.49 0.78 -10.58
C ILE A 232 37.71 -0.08 -9.31
N SER A 233 36.72 -0.14 -8.42
CA SER A 233 36.82 -0.90 -7.18
C SER A 233 36.90 -2.42 -7.41
N ALA A 234 37.50 -3.14 -6.47
CA ALA A 234 37.49 -4.62 -6.46
C ALA A 234 36.17 -5.20 -5.89
N GLU A 235 35.23 -4.35 -5.48
CA GLU A 235 33.95 -4.79 -4.92
C GLU A 235 33.04 -5.33 -6.02
N SER A 236 32.31 -6.40 -5.71
CA SER A 236 31.38 -7.04 -6.64
C SER A 236 29.95 -6.50 -6.53
N GLU A 237 29.64 -5.84 -5.42
CA GLU A 237 28.35 -5.21 -5.15
C GLU A 237 28.54 -3.83 -4.51
N PHE A 238 27.66 -2.89 -4.85
CA PHE A 238 27.63 -1.55 -4.28
C PHE A 238 26.23 -1.21 -3.81
N LYS A 239 26.09 -0.77 -2.56
CA LYS A 239 24.79 -0.46 -1.96
C LYS A 239 24.58 1.04 -1.87
N VAL A 240 23.50 1.50 -2.50
CA VAL A 240 23.07 2.91 -2.51
C VAL A 240 21.86 3.07 -1.59
N PRO A 241 22.05 3.49 -0.33
CA PRO A 241 20.95 3.83 0.55
C PRO A 241 20.36 5.18 0.17
N LEU A 242 19.10 5.17 -0.25
CA LEU A 242 18.29 6.35 -0.54
C LEU A 242 17.39 6.66 0.65
N SER A 243 17.33 7.93 1.03
CA SER A 243 16.39 8.45 2.03
C SER A 243 15.76 9.72 1.52
N LEU A 244 14.45 9.72 1.31
CA LEU A 244 13.71 10.87 0.80
C LEU A 244 13.88 12.07 1.73
N SER A 245 13.81 11.84 3.05
CA SER A 245 13.96 12.88 4.07
C SER A 245 15.31 13.62 4.00
N LYS A 246 16.39 12.91 3.64
CA LYS A 246 17.72 13.51 3.42
C LYS A 246 17.70 14.51 2.28
N TYR A 247 17.03 14.18 1.17
CA TYR A 247 17.04 14.98 -0.05
C TYR A 247 15.95 16.06 -0.08
N THR A 248 14.88 15.90 0.69
CA THR A 248 13.83 16.93 0.83
C THR A 248 14.08 17.93 1.95
N ALA A 249 15.11 17.72 2.78
CA ALA A 249 15.44 18.61 3.88
C ALA A 249 15.82 20.02 3.37
N GLY A 250 15.12 21.03 3.87
CA GLY A 250 15.37 22.44 3.52
C GLY A 250 14.75 22.90 2.20
N LEU A 251 13.99 22.06 1.51
CA LEU A 251 13.21 22.47 0.33
C LEU A 251 11.99 23.29 0.73
N SER A 252 11.58 24.20 -0.15
CA SER A 252 10.29 24.90 -0.04
C SER A 252 9.11 23.95 -0.27
N GLU A 253 7.93 24.28 0.25
CA GLU A 253 6.71 23.47 0.05
C GLU A 253 6.36 23.25 -1.43
N ALA A 254 6.72 24.22 -2.29
CA ALA A 254 6.51 24.12 -3.74
C ALA A 254 7.46 23.13 -4.42
N ASP A 255 8.61 22.83 -3.81
CA ASP A 255 9.66 21.97 -4.35
C ASP A 255 9.65 20.56 -3.76
N LEU A 256 9.11 20.37 -2.55
CA LEU A 256 8.92 19.06 -1.92
C LEU A 256 8.29 18.00 -2.86
N PRO A 257 7.18 18.27 -3.59
CA PRO A 257 6.57 17.23 -4.43
C PRO A 257 7.38 16.89 -5.68
N LYS A 258 8.41 17.69 -6.03
CA LYS A 258 9.25 17.46 -7.21
C LYS A 258 10.38 16.48 -6.97
N VAL A 259 10.75 16.25 -5.70
CA VAL A 259 11.76 15.27 -5.32
C VAL A 259 11.02 14.05 -4.77
N THR A 260 10.91 13.00 -5.58
CA THR A 260 10.23 11.76 -5.20
C THR A 260 11.21 10.60 -5.15
N MET A 261 10.85 9.56 -4.39
CA MET A 261 11.66 8.34 -4.31
C MET A 261 11.80 7.64 -5.68
N GLU A 262 10.81 7.75 -6.56
CA GLU A 262 10.87 7.19 -7.92
C GLU A 262 11.93 7.89 -8.78
N ILE A 263 11.99 9.22 -8.71
CA ILE A 263 13.02 10.00 -9.43
C ILE A 263 14.41 9.62 -8.93
N LEU A 264 14.62 9.57 -7.61
CA LEU A 264 15.92 9.18 -7.05
C LEU A 264 16.34 7.76 -7.45
N LYS A 265 15.40 6.80 -7.48
CA LYS A 265 15.68 5.43 -7.94
C LYS A 265 16.11 5.41 -9.40
N TYR A 266 15.36 6.09 -10.27
CA TYR A 266 15.66 6.15 -11.70
C TYR A 266 17.05 6.71 -11.95
N MET A 267 17.44 7.75 -11.22
CA MET A 267 18.77 8.35 -11.36
C MET A 267 19.91 7.41 -10.95
N VAL A 268 19.69 6.50 -9.99
CA VAL A 268 20.67 5.46 -9.67
C VAL A 268 20.77 4.41 -10.77
N TYR A 269 19.63 4.00 -11.34
CA TYR A 269 19.60 3.07 -12.47
C TYR A 269 20.27 3.64 -13.72
N GLU A 270 19.92 4.89 -14.07
CA GLU A 270 20.52 5.65 -15.17
C GLU A 270 22.04 5.77 -14.98
N ALA A 271 22.51 6.15 -13.79
CA ALA A 271 23.94 6.27 -13.51
C ALA A 271 24.69 4.93 -13.60
N ALA A 272 24.07 3.83 -13.19
CA ALA A 272 24.68 2.50 -13.31
C ALA A 272 24.78 2.05 -14.78
N GLU A 273 23.70 2.25 -15.56
CA GLU A 273 23.63 1.90 -16.99
C GLU A 273 24.58 2.75 -17.84
N GLU A 274 24.73 4.05 -17.54
CA GLU A 274 25.66 4.95 -18.23
C GLU A 274 27.13 4.57 -18.02
N VAL A 275 27.48 4.03 -16.85
CA VAL A 275 28.84 3.56 -16.56
C VAL A 275 29.09 2.19 -17.16
N ASN A 276 28.15 1.26 -17.01
CA ASN A 276 28.25 -0.08 -17.58
C ASN A 276 26.86 -0.72 -17.79
N GLU A 277 26.52 -0.97 -19.05
CA GLU A 277 25.24 -1.57 -19.46
C GLU A 277 25.04 -3.01 -18.96
N GLU A 278 26.11 -3.73 -18.59
CA GLU A 278 26.07 -5.12 -18.15
C GLU A 278 25.86 -5.27 -16.63
N TRP A 279 25.85 -4.16 -15.88
CA TRP A 279 25.61 -4.18 -14.45
C TRP A 279 24.14 -4.38 -14.12
N ILE A 280 23.89 -5.09 -13.02
CA ILE A 280 22.54 -5.37 -12.55
C ILE A 280 22.23 -4.49 -11.36
N SER A 281 21.28 -3.57 -11.53
CA SER A 281 20.74 -2.78 -10.43
C SER A 281 19.45 -3.38 -9.90
N HIS A 282 19.42 -3.72 -8.62
CA HIS A 282 18.29 -4.35 -7.96
C HIS A 282 17.85 -3.56 -6.74
N LYS A 283 16.53 -3.41 -6.56
CA LYS A 283 15.95 -2.78 -5.38
C LYS A 283 15.75 -3.84 -4.30
N GLU A 284 16.50 -3.77 -3.21
CA GLU A 284 16.24 -4.61 -2.05
C GLU A 284 14.81 -4.37 -1.52
N PRO A 285 14.09 -5.43 -1.10
CA PRO A 285 12.82 -5.29 -0.40
C PRO A 285 12.98 -4.34 0.78
N SER A 286 12.35 -3.17 0.66
CA SER A 286 12.32 -2.16 1.72
C SER A 286 10.94 -2.14 2.35
N GLU A 287 10.92 -2.17 3.68
CA GLU A 287 9.70 -2.07 4.49
C GLU A 287 9.16 -0.62 4.57
N PHE A 288 9.84 0.37 3.95
CA PHE A 288 9.53 1.80 4.10
C PHE A 288 9.27 2.53 2.76
N MET A 289 8.45 3.58 2.82
CA MET A 289 8.12 4.42 1.64
C MET A 289 9.26 5.32 1.20
N ASP A 290 9.96 5.82 2.21
CA ASP A 290 10.85 6.96 2.15
C ASP A 290 12.32 6.54 2.27
N GLU A 291 12.59 5.25 2.45
CA GLU A 291 13.92 4.67 2.43
C GLU A 291 13.95 3.50 1.46
N VAL A 292 15.00 3.40 0.63
CA VAL A 292 15.22 2.27 -0.26
C VAL A 292 16.71 2.02 -0.39
N THR A 293 17.11 0.76 -0.50
CA THR A 293 18.47 0.41 -0.89
C THR A 293 18.43 -0.13 -2.31
N ILE A 294 19.21 0.47 -3.19
CA ILE A 294 19.51 -0.11 -4.50
C ILE A 294 20.87 -0.75 -4.41
N VAL A 295 20.97 -2.01 -4.80
CA VAL A 295 22.24 -2.73 -4.90
C VAL A 295 22.60 -2.85 -6.36
N VAL A 296 23.80 -2.44 -6.72
CA VAL A 296 24.37 -2.54 -8.06
C VAL A 296 25.40 -3.67 -8.03
N TYR A 297 25.21 -4.66 -8.88
CA TYR A 297 26.10 -5.81 -9.01
C TYR A 297 26.90 -5.69 -10.31
N LYS A 298 28.20 -5.97 -10.24
CA LYS A 298 29.01 -6.14 -11.45
C LYS A 298 28.56 -7.36 -12.25
N GLU A 299 28.98 -7.42 -13.51
CA GLU A 299 28.68 -8.53 -14.41
C GLU A 299 28.94 -9.89 -13.74
N GLY A 300 27.96 -10.79 -13.82
CA GLY A 300 28.06 -12.15 -13.25
C GLY A 300 28.04 -12.26 -11.73
N CYS A 301 27.96 -11.14 -10.98
CA CYS A 301 28.02 -11.14 -9.52
C CYS A 301 26.64 -11.08 -8.84
N ALA A 302 25.57 -10.89 -9.59
CA ALA A 302 24.22 -10.85 -9.05
C ALA A 302 23.79 -12.24 -8.50
N PRO A 303 23.21 -12.31 -7.29
CA PRO A 303 22.70 -13.56 -6.75
C PRO A 303 21.61 -14.18 -7.64
N PRO A 304 21.47 -15.53 -7.64
CA PRO A 304 20.43 -16.21 -8.42
C PRO A 304 19.01 -15.71 -8.11
N GLU A 305 18.74 -15.36 -6.85
CA GLU A 305 17.45 -14.82 -6.41
C GLU A 305 17.10 -13.50 -7.13
N VAL A 306 18.09 -12.61 -7.28
CA VAL A 306 17.96 -11.32 -7.96
C VAL A 306 17.72 -11.53 -9.46
N LEU A 307 18.49 -12.44 -10.08
CA LEU A 307 18.34 -12.82 -11.48
C LEU A 307 16.95 -13.43 -11.76
N GLU A 308 16.46 -14.27 -10.86
CA GLU A 308 15.11 -14.82 -10.95
C GLU A 308 14.03 -13.74 -10.83
N GLU A 309 14.19 -12.76 -9.95
CA GLU A 309 13.23 -11.66 -9.81
C GLU A 309 13.18 -10.75 -11.03
N MET A 310 14.34 -10.44 -11.65
CA MET A 310 14.39 -9.71 -12.91
C MET A 310 13.68 -10.48 -14.03
N ASN A 311 13.97 -11.78 -14.15
CA ASN A 311 13.31 -12.66 -15.12
C ASN A 311 11.79 -12.79 -14.87
N LYS A 312 11.34 -12.72 -13.61
CA LYS A 312 9.90 -12.71 -13.24
C LYS A 312 9.23 -11.35 -13.52
N ALA A 313 9.98 -10.26 -13.43
CA ALA A 313 9.51 -8.91 -13.74
C ALA A 313 9.33 -8.71 -15.26
N GLU A 314 10.15 -9.38 -16.09
CA GLU A 314 10.08 -9.31 -17.56
C GLU A 314 8.92 -10.09 -18.21
N LEU A 315 8.21 -10.96 -17.47
CA LEU A 315 7.07 -11.70 -18.05
C LEU A 315 5.94 -10.71 -18.43
N PRO A 316 5.64 -10.53 -19.74
CA PRO A 316 4.62 -9.59 -20.19
C PRO A 316 3.27 -9.88 -19.53
N GLU A 317 2.50 -8.84 -19.26
CA GLU A 317 1.19 -8.98 -18.62
C GLU A 317 0.26 -9.93 -19.40
N GLU A 318 0.40 -9.99 -20.73
CA GLU A 318 -0.26 -10.98 -21.58
C GLU A 318 0.16 -12.43 -21.30
N ALA A 319 1.44 -12.69 -21.00
CA ALA A 319 1.93 -14.02 -20.65
C ALA A 319 1.44 -14.46 -19.26
N LYS A 320 1.38 -13.53 -18.30
CA LYS A 320 0.78 -13.78 -16.97
C LYS A 320 -0.72 -14.03 -17.07
N ALA A 321 -1.42 -13.29 -17.93
CA ALA A 321 -2.83 -13.50 -18.22
C ALA A 321 -3.07 -14.86 -18.91
N GLN A 322 -2.22 -15.24 -19.87
CA GLN A 322 -2.28 -16.54 -20.54
C GLN A 322 -2.00 -17.69 -19.57
N GLN A 323 -1.00 -17.58 -18.71
CA GLN A 323 -0.69 -18.61 -17.71
C GLN A 323 -1.83 -18.78 -16.69
N ARG A 324 -2.44 -17.67 -16.25
CA ARG A 324 -3.65 -17.70 -15.40
C ARG A 324 -4.85 -18.29 -16.14
N ALA A 325 -5.05 -17.95 -17.42
CA ALA A 325 -6.12 -18.52 -18.23
C ALA A 325 -5.95 -20.04 -18.39
N LEU A 326 -4.74 -20.50 -18.63
CA LEU A 326 -4.41 -21.92 -18.82
C LEU A 326 -4.55 -22.71 -17.52
N GLN A 327 -4.17 -22.12 -16.37
CA GLN A 327 -4.43 -22.71 -15.05
C GLN A 327 -5.93 -22.78 -14.74
N ASN A 328 -6.69 -21.71 -15.02
CA ASN A 328 -8.14 -21.69 -14.81
C ASN A 328 -8.87 -22.69 -15.70
N GLU A 329 -8.42 -22.88 -16.95
CA GLU A 329 -9.00 -23.85 -17.88
C GLU A 329 -8.69 -25.29 -17.44
N ARG A 330 -7.46 -25.57 -17.00
CA ARG A 330 -7.09 -26.86 -16.41
C ARG A 330 -7.93 -27.15 -15.16
N GLN A 331 -8.12 -26.17 -14.28
CA GLN A 331 -8.94 -26.32 -13.08
C GLN A 331 -10.42 -26.58 -13.43
N ARG A 332 -10.95 -25.91 -14.46
CA ARG A 332 -12.31 -26.16 -14.96
C ARG A 332 -12.46 -27.58 -15.49
N GLN A 333 -11.49 -28.07 -16.26
CA GLN A 333 -11.51 -29.44 -16.78
C GLN A 333 -11.48 -30.48 -15.66
N ILE A 334 -10.65 -30.28 -14.62
CA ILE A 334 -10.61 -31.15 -13.44
C ILE A 334 -11.97 -31.15 -12.73
N SER A 335 -12.56 -29.97 -12.47
CA SER A 335 -13.85 -29.88 -11.80
C SER A 335 -15.02 -30.48 -12.61
N ALA A 336 -14.95 -30.41 -13.95
CA ALA A 336 -15.94 -31.02 -14.82
C ALA A 336 -15.81 -32.54 -14.85
N ALA A 337 -14.57 -33.05 -14.84
CA ALA A 337 -14.31 -34.49 -14.74
C ALA A 337 -14.75 -35.05 -13.39
N GLU A 338 -14.50 -34.35 -12.29
CA GLU A 338 -14.99 -34.73 -10.95
C GLU A 338 -16.51 -34.76 -10.90
N ARG A 339 -17.20 -33.72 -11.38
CA ARG A 339 -18.68 -33.70 -11.44
C ARG A 339 -19.25 -34.83 -12.29
N LYS A 340 -18.61 -35.15 -13.42
CA LYS A 340 -19.05 -36.25 -14.27
C LYS A 340 -18.87 -37.60 -13.56
N ARG A 341 -17.74 -37.78 -12.87
CA ARG A 341 -17.46 -38.97 -12.05
C ARG A 341 -18.48 -39.12 -10.92
N ASP A 342 -18.83 -38.03 -10.25
CA ASP A 342 -19.83 -38.02 -9.18
C ASP A 342 -21.22 -38.38 -9.73
N GLN A 343 -21.61 -37.84 -10.89
CA GLN A 343 -22.86 -38.21 -11.56
C GLN A 343 -22.91 -39.68 -12.00
N GLU A 344 -21.80 -40.22 -12.52
CA GLU A 344 -21.72 -41.64 -12.89
C GLU A 344 -21.82 -42.55 -11.65
N LEU A 345 -21.23 -42.14 -10.51
CA LEU A 345 -21.38 -42.82 -9.22
C LEU A 345 -22.83 -42.75 -8.70
N GLU A 346 -23.48 -41.60 -8.81
CA GLU A 346 -24.87 -41.40 -8.39
C GLU A 346 -25.84 -42.22 -9.26
N LEU A 347 -25.65 -42.22 -10.59
CA LEU A 347 -26.42 -43.05 -11.53
C LEU A 347 -26.19 -44.55 -11.28
N GLY A 348 -24.96 -44.98 -11.01
CA GLY A 348 -24.65 -46.37 -10.66
C GLY A 348 -25.29 -46.80 -9.33
N ALA A 349 -25.32 -45.89 -8.34
CA ALA A 349 -26.03 -46.12 -7.09
C ALA A 349 -27.54 -46.24 -7.33
N HIS A 350 -28.13 -45.37 -8.16
CA HIS A 350 -29.56 -45.45 -8.49
C HIS A 350 -29.94 -46.69 -9.30
N SER A 351 -29.08 -47.20 -10.20
CA SER A 351 -29.35 -48.45 -10.91
C SER A 351 -29.29 -49.68 -9.99
N ALA A 352 -28.46 -49.65 -8.93
CA ALA A 352 -28.35 -50.75 -7.98
C ALA A 352 -29.59 -50.89 -7.06
N PHE A 353 -30.45 -49.86 -6.98
CA PHE A 353 -31.73 -49.91 -6.26
C PHE A 353 -32.94 -50.10 -7.18
N ALA A 354 -32.78 -50.05 -8.51
CA ALA A 354 -33.88 -50.15 -9.46
C ALA A 354 -34.22 -51.60 -9.87
N ASP A 355 -33.32 -52.56 -9.63
CA ASP A 355 -33.54 -53.98 -9.98
C ASP A 355 -34.31 -54.79 -8.92
N ASP A 356 -34.71 -54.18 -7.78
CA ASP A 356 -35.42 -54.88 -6.69
C ASP A 356 -36.85 -54.33 -6.38
N GLU A 357 -37.36 -53.33 -7.12
CA GLU A 357 -38.68 -52.73 -6.84
C GLU A 357 -39.63 -52.60 -8.07
N ASP A 358 -39.36 -53.30 -9.18
CA ASP A 358 -40.14 -53.15 -10.43
C ASP A 358 -41.29 -54.17 -10.62
N ASP A 359 -42.08 -54.43 -9.57
CA ASP A 359 -43.36 -55.16 -9.70
C ASP A 359 -44.56 -54.47 -9.02
N GLY A 360 -44.38 -53.28 -8.42
CA GLY A 360 -45.43 -52.67 -7.57
C GLY A 360 -45.95 -51.27 -7.94
N VAL A 361 -45.19 -50.44 -8.65
CA VAL A 361 -45.41 -48.97 -8.62
C VAL A 361 -45.91 -48.38 -9.95
N ALA A 362 -45.97 -49.19 -11.01
CA ALA A 362 -46.44 -48.75 -12.34
C ALA A 362 -47.95 -48.43 -12.44
N ALA A 363 -48.74 -48.59 -11.36
CA ALA A 363 -50.20 -48.49 -11.42
C ALA A 363 -50.83 -47.20 -10.85
N LEU A 364 -50.07 -46.25 -10.28
CA LEU A 364 -50.66 -45.16 -9.48
C LEU A 364 -50.51 -43.72 -9.98
N ASN A 365 -50.04 -43.49 -11.21
CA ASN A 365 -49.94 -42.10 -11.73
C ASN A 365 -50.58 -41.85 -13.10
N ALA A 366 -51.45 -42.77 -13.55
CA ALA A 366 -52.15 -42.67 -14.84
C ALA A 366 -53.57 -42.06 -14.75
N ASN A 367 -53.99 -41.50 -13.60
CA ASN A 367 -55.31 -40.89 -13.49
C ASN A 367 -55.27 -39.41 -13.04
N LYS A 368 -55.51 -38.55 -14.04
CA LYS A 368 -56.06 -37.18 -13.95
C LYS A 368 -55.09 -36.08 -13.48
N ARG A 369 -54.27 -35.62 -14.42
CA ARG A 369 -53.84 -34.20 -14.52
C ARG A 369 -55.09 -33.32 -14.65
N ASP A 370 -55.62 -32.83 -13.54
CA ASP A 370 -56.66 -31.81 -13.53
C ASP A 370 -56.03 -30.47 -13.95
N ARG A 371 -56.35 -30.00 -15.15
CA ARG A 371 -55.70 -28.85 -15.81
C ARG A 371 -56.44 -27.55 -15.50
N ARG A 372 -56.99 -27.43 -14.29
CA ARG A 372 -57.71 -26.23 -13.84
C ARG A 372 -56.72 -25.18 -13.33
N THR A 373 -56.93 -23.96 -13.77
CA THR A 373 -56.17 -22.79 -13.31
C THR A 373 -56.50 -22.49 -11.84
N LEU A 374 -55.51 -22.04 -11.08
CA LEU A 374 -55.62 -21.73 -9.64
C LEU A 374 -56.79 -20.77 -9.34
N GLU A 375 -57.11 -19.90 -10.29
CA GLU A 375 -58.22 -18.93 -10.25
C GLU A 375 -59.61 -19.59 -10.28
N ASP A 376 -59.77 -20.75 -10.92
CA ASP A 376 -61.04 -21.47 -10.95
C ASP A 376 -61.34 -22.10 -9.60
N TYR A 377 -60.30 -22.60 -8.91
CA TYR A 377 -60.42 -23.17 -7.57
C TYR A 377 -60.84 -22.12 -6.54
N GLU A 378 -60.32 -20.89 -6.65
CA GLU A 378 -60.70 -19.79 -5.76
C GLU A 378 -62.13 -19.30 -6.02
N ARG A 379 -62.58 -19.30 -7.27
CA ARG A 379 -63.95 -18.91 -7.64
C ARG A 379 -64.98 -19.91 -7.10
N GLU A 380 -64.68 -21.20 -7.18
CA GLU A 380 -65.54 -22.28 -6.67
C GLU A 380 -65.61 -22.27 -5.15
N LYS A 381 -64.46 -22.06 -4.47
CA LYS A 381 -64.39 -21.94 -3.00
C LYS A 381 -65.11 -20.71 -2.44
N LYS A 382 -65.20 -19.61 -3.19
CA LYS A 382 -66.03 -18.45 -2.81
C LYS A 382 -67.53 -18.75 -2.96
N LYS A 383 -67.92 -19.47 -4.01
CA LYS A 383 -69.31 -19.83 -4.29
C LYS A 383 -69.87 -20.85 -3.30
N SER A 384 -69.02 -21.76 -2.79
CA SER A 384 -69.39 -22.75 -1.78
C SER A 384 -69.45 -22.20 -0.34
N ARG A 385 -69.02 -20.95 -0.11
CA ARG A 385 -69.08 -20.28 1.21
C ARG A 385 -70.24 -19.29 1.35
N SER A 386 -70.97 -19.03 0.26
CA SER A 386 -72.11 -18.11 0.24
C SER A 386 -73.45 -18.83 -0.01
N SER A 387 -73.49 -20.13 0.20
CA SER A 387 -74.69 -20.98 0.23
C SER A 387 -74.58 -21.90 1.43
#